data_AF-A0A162D0C7-F1
#
_entry.id   AF-A0A162D0C7-F1
#
_cell.length_a   1.000
_cell.length_b   1.000
_cell.length_c   1.000
_cell.angle_alpha   90.00
_cell.angle_beta   90.00
_cell.angle_gamma   90.00
#
_symmetry.space_group_name_H-M   'P 1'
#
loop_
_entity.id
_entity.type
_entity.pdbx_description
1 polymer ?
#
loop_
_entity_poly.entity_id
_entity_poly.type
_entity_poly.pdbx_seq_one_letter_code
_entity_poly.pdbx_strand_id
1 'polypeptide(L)'
;MIVLESEGLMFKNNVIPVFVHALICDSPARAFVTSVKGHNAYHGCHKCVTKGVYSFTVVGKQGGRVTFPELNAVLRDDQSFHSRLLPDHHNLKIERSDIERLKMNFVKNIPLDYMHLVCLGVEKKNYSKVDFWKTRPY
;
A
#
# COMPACT_ATOMS: atom_id res chain seq x y z
N MET A 1 -19.48 0.96 8.12
CA MET A 1 -18.79 -0.32 7.83
C MET A 1 -18.72 -1.21 9.05
N ILE A 2 -18.12 -0.77 10.17
CA ILE A 2 -18.05 -1.56 11.42
C ILE A 2 -19.44 -2.02 11.89
N VAL A 3 -20.43 -1.11 11.95
CA VAL A 3 -21.82 -1.44 12.31
C VAL A 3 -22.42 -2.52 11.42
N LEU A 4 -22.19 -2.42 10.11
CA LEU A 4 -22.70 -3.38 9.13
C LEU A 4 -22.04 -4.76 9.28
N GLU A 5 -20.76 -4.80 9.69
CA GLU A 5 -20.03 -6.04 9.99
C GLU A 5 -20.44 -6.67 11.32
N SER A 6 -20.88 -5.87 12.30
CA SER A 6 -21.36 -6.37 13.60
C SER A 6 -22.83 -6.78 13.59
N GLU A 7 -23.68 -6.03 12.90
CA GLU A 7 -25.15 -6.18 12.95
C GLU A 7 -25.71 -6.89 11.72
N GLY A 8 -24.95 -6.95 10.63
CA GLY A 8 -25.43 -7.45 9.35
C GLY A 8 -26.41 -6.48 8.67
N LEU A 9 -26.94 -6.92 7.52
CA LEU A 9 -27.93 -6.20 6.74
C LEU A 9 -29.31 -6.82 6.93
N MET A 10 -30.28 -6.03 7.42
CA MET A 10 -31.68 -6.46 7.52
C MET A 10 -32.34 -6.48 6.14
N PHE A 11 -32.78 -7.66 5.69
CA PHE A 11 -33.51 -7.83 4.43
C PHE A 11 -34.62 -8.86 4.57
N LYS A 12 -35.88 -8.47 4.29
CA LYS A 12 -37.07 -9.33 4.40
C LYS A 12 -37.13 -10.10 5.73
N ASN A 13 -36.95 -9.38 6.84
CA ASN A 13 -36.88 -9.93 8.21
C ASN A 13 -35.74 -10.94 8.47
N ASN A 14 -34.75 -11.03 7.59
CA ASN A 14 -33.54 -11.84 7.81
C ASN A 14 -32.32 -10.92 7.99
N VAL A 15 -31.43 -11.27 8.92
CA VAL A 15 -30.12 -10.63 9.08
C VAL A 15 -29.14 -11.32 8.15
N ILE A 16 -28.59 -10.60 7.19
CA ILE A 16 -27.55 -11.09 6.27
C ILE A 16 -26.19 -10.64 6.81
N PRO A 17 -25.26 -11.55 7.16
CA PRO A 17 -23.91 -11.18 7.56
C PRO A 17 -23.18 -10.46 6.43
N VAL A 18 -22.52 -9.35 6.76
CA VAL A 18 -21.73 -8.56 5.80
C VAL A 18 -20.30 -8.49 6.30
N PHE A 19 -19.33 -8.71 5.41
CA PHE A 19 -17.91 -8.59 5.74
C PHE A 19 -17.18 -7.79 4.66
N VAL A 20 -16.15 -7.08 5.07
CA VAL A 20 -15.29 -6.33 4.16
C VAL A 20 -14.26 -7.29 3.57
N HIS A 21 -14.40 -7.59 2.28
CA HIS A 21 -13.49 -8.53 1.62
C HIS A 21 -12.15 -7.91 1.24
N ALA A 22 -12.14 -6.67 0.75
CA ALA A 22 -10.91 -6.01 0.32
C ALA A 22 -11.03 -4.49 0.35
N LEU A 23 -9.89 -3.82 0.54
CA LEU A 23 -9.75 -2.37 0.40
C LEU A 23 -8.78 -2.06 -0.75
N ILE A 24 -9.31 -1.70 -1.91
CA ILE A 24 -8.53 -1.36 -3.09
C ILE A 24 -8.25 0.13 -3.08
N CYS A 25 -6.98 0.51 -3.01
CA CYS A 25 -6.57 1.89 -2.99
C CYS A 25 -5.12 2.06 -3.50
N ASP A 26 -4.79 3.27 -3.92
CA ASP A 26 -3.42 3.62 -4.31
C ASP A 26 -2.48 3.62 -3.10
N SER A 27 -1.17 3.78 -3.34
CA SER A 27 -0.20 3.64 -2.25
C SER A 27 -0.30 4.73 -1.17
N PRO A 28 -0.52 6.03 -1.49
CA PRO A 28 -0.78 7.06 -0.49
C PRO A 28 -2.04 6.81 0.34
N ALA A 29 -3.17 6.50 -0.29
CA ALA A 29 -4.41 6.22 0.44
C ALA A 29 -4.27 4.98 1.33
N ARG A 30 -3.62 3.91 0.83
CA ARG A 30 -3.30 2.73 1.64
C ARG A 30 -2.47 3.09 2.88
N ALA A 31 -1.45 3.92 2.71
CA ALA A 31 -0.59 4.31 3.81
C ALA A 31 -1.35 5.10 4.88
N PHE A 32 -2.23 6.00 4.44
CA PHE A 32 -3.09 6.80 5.29
C PHE A 32 -4.09 5.94 6.08
N VAL A 33 -4.88 5.12 5.39
CA VAL A 33 -5.94 4.31 6.01
C VAL A 33 -5.42 3.22 6.95
N THR A 34 -4.18 2.80 6.79
CA THR A 34 -3.54 1.79 7.66
C THR A 34 -2.53 2.37 8.65
N SER A 35 -2.37 3.70 8.68
CA SER A 35 -1.44 4.42 9.56
C SER A 35 0.00 3.88 9.48
N VAL A 36 0.46 3.58 8.26
CA VAL A 36 1.83 3.12 7.96
C VAL A 36 2.65 4.18 7.23
N LYS A 37 3.97 4.05 7.28
CA LYS A 37 4.86 4.92 6.52
C LYS A 37 4.63 4.72 5.01
N GLY A 38 4.71 5.82 4.25
CA GLY A 38 4.42 5.83 2.82
C GLY A 38 5.42 5.06 1.94
N HIS A 39 5.16 5.04 0.64
CA HIS A 39 5.91 4.26 -0.37
C HIS A 39 7.39 4.60 -0.50
N ASN A 40 7.83 5.77 -0.03
CA ASN A 40 9.24 6.18 -0.03
C ASN A 40 9.96 5.92 1.30
N ALA A 41 9.33 5.22 2.25
CA ALA A 41 9.97 4.88 3.52
C ALA A 41 10.85 3.63 3.39
N TYR A 42 11.98 3.62 4.10
CA TYR A 42 12.87 2.47 4.17
C TYR A 42 12.18 1.21 4.72
N HIS A 43 11.19 1.35 5.60
CA HIS A 43 10.37 0.23 6.06
C HIS A 43 8.93 0.35 5.54
N GLY A 44 8.75 0.80 4.30
CA GLY A 44 7.43 1.03 3.68
C GLY A 44 6.79 -0.17 3.00
N CYS A 45 7.49 -1.32 2.91
CA CYS A 45 6.94 -2.49 2.22
C CYS A 45 5.73 -3.06 2.98
N HIS A 46 4.59 -3.10 2.29
CA HIS A 46 3.33 -3.58 2.86
C HIS A 46 3.27 -5.11 2.94
N LYS A 47 3.94 -5.81 2.02
CA LYS A 47 3.85 -7.29 1.91
C LYS A 47 4.96 -8.03 2.64
N CYS A 48 6.12 -7.41 2.84
CA CYS A 48 7.29 -8.06 3.41
C CYS A 48 7.92 -7.23 4.54
N VAL A 49 8.61 -7.92 5.44
CA VAL A 49 9.50 -7.35 6.45
C VAL A 49 10.88 -7.20 5.83
N THR A 50 11.11 -6.08 5.17
CA THR A 50 12.39 -5.76 4.51
C THR A 50 12.72 -4.28 4.67
N LYS A 51 14.01 -3.96 4.62
CA LYS A 51 14.50 -2.58 4.55
C LYS A 51 14.79 -2.25 3.09
N GLY A 52 14.13 -1.22 2.59
CA GLY A 52 14.36 -0.69 1.26
C GLY A 52 15.73 -0.04 1.11
N VAL A 53 16.13 0.13 -0.15
CA VAL A 53 17.37 0.77 -0.57
C VAL A 53 17.00 2.00 -1.40
N TYR A 54 17.62 3.14 -1.07
CA TYR A 54 17.43 4.35 -1.83
C TYR A 54 18.19 4.27 -3.16
N SER A 55 17.47 4.48 -4.25
CA SER A 55 17.96 4.47 -5.62
C SER A 55 17.81 5.87 -6.21
N PHE A 56 18.92 6.44 -6.68
CA PHE A 56 18.91 7.73 -7.38
C PHE A 56 18.31 7.56 -8.77
N THR A 57 17.42 8.47 -9.18
CA THR A 57 16.93 8.49 -10.56
C THR A 57 17.92 9.26 -11.41
N VAL A 58 18.50 8.60 -12.42
CA VAL A 58 19.58 9.18 -13.26
C VAL A 58 19.05 10.03 -14.42
N VAL A 59 17.73 10.12 -14.62
CA VAL A 59 17.14 10.80 -15.79
C VAL A 59 16.07 11.81 -15.36
N GLY A 60 16.42 13.09 -15.46
CA GLY A 60 15.48 14.21 -15.66
C GLY A 60 14.59 14.66 -14.49
N LYS A 61 14.44 13.88 -13.41
CA LYS A 61 13.73 14.31 -12.20
C LYS A 61 14.69 14.36 -11.02
N GLN A 62 14.83 15.54 -10.42
CA GLN A 62 15.54 15.72 -9.15
C GLN A 62 14.84 14.86 -8.09
N GLY A 63 15.46 13.73 -7.71
CA GLY A 63 14.94 12.85 -6.67
C GLY A 63 15.30 11.38 -6.87
N GLY A 64 15.49 10.69 -5.75
CA GLY A 64 15.57 9.23 -5.71
C GLY A 64 14.28 8.62 -5.14
N ARG A 65 14.26 7.30 -5.08
CA ARG A 65 13.14 6.50 -4.58
C ARG A 65 13.67 5.39 -3.69
N VAL A 66 12.89 4.96 -2.72
CA VAL A 66 13.18 3.71 -2.01
C VAL A 66 12.64 2.53 -2.83
N THR A 67 13.45 1.48 -2.95
CA THR A 67 13.12 0.23 -3.64
C THR A 67 13.32 -0.94 -2.70
N PHE A 68 12.64 -2.06 -2.93
CA PHE A 68 12.74 -3.27 -2.09
C PHE A 68 13.28 -4.42 -2.96
N PRO A 69 14.61 -4.50 -3.17
CA PRO A 69 15.21 -5.47 -4.10
C PRO A 69 15.31 -6.90 -3.53
N GLU A 70 15.08 -7.08 -2.23
CA GLU A 70 15.17 -8.38 -1.56
C GLU A 70 14.05 -9.32 -2.02
N LEU A 71 14.43 -10.42 -2.68
CA LEU A 71 13.49 -11.39 -3.26
C LEU A 71 12.99 -12.43 -2.24
N ASN A 72 13.82 -12.76 -1.25
CA ASN A 72 13.54 -13.78 -0.23
C ASN A 72 13.21 -13.14 1.13
N ALA A 73 12.59 -11.96 1.11
CA ALA A 73 12.19 -11.28 2.33
C ALA A 73 11.08 -12.04 3.05
N VAL A 74 11.13 -12.04 4.39
CA VAL A 74 10.07 -12.61 5.22
C VAL A 74 8.75 -11.91 4.92
N LEU A 75 7.70 -12.67 4.64
CA LEU A 75 6.37 -12.13 4.42
C LEU A 75 5.84 -11.50 5.71
N ARG A 76 5.15 -10.37 5.57
CA ARG A 76 4.52 -9.71 6.70
C ARG A 76 3.35 -10.54 7.17
N ASP A 77 3.31 -10.79 8.47
CA ASP A 77 2.20 -11.45 9.11
C ASP A 77 1.19 -10.42 9.63
N ASP A 78 -0.09 -10.78 9.62
CA ASP A 78 -1.19 -9.90 10.00
C ASP A 78 -1.24 -9.61 11.50
N GLN A 79 -0.97 -10.62 12.32
CA GLN A 79 -0.84 -10.44 13.76
C GLN A 79 0.35 -9.52 14.07
N SER A 80 1.49 -9.74 13.40
CA SER A 80 2.66 -8.87 13.55
C SER A 80 2.38 -7.41 13.16
N PHE A 81 1.50 -7.19 12.18
CA PHE A 81 1.07 -5.87 11.72
C PHE A 81 0.20 -5.17 12.77
N HIS A 82 -0.83 -5.85 13.29
CA HIS A 82 -1.71 -5.29 14.33
C HIS A 82 -1.00 -5.07 15.67
N SER A 83 -0.06 -5.94 16.02
CA SER A 83 0.82 -5.78 17.18
C SER A 83 1.93 -4.76 16.97
N ARG A 84 2.10 -4.23 15.75
CA ARG A 84 3.12 -3.24 15.37
C ARG A 84 4.54 -3.65 15.76
N LEU A 85 4.87 -4.94 15.58
CA LEU A 85 6.16 -5.51 15.96
C LEU A 85 7.36 -4.89 15.22
N LEU A 86 7.11 -4.22 14.08
CA LEU A 86 8.09 -3.38 13.40
C LEU A 86 7.68 -1.90 13.53
N PRO A 87 8.09 -1.18 14.59
CA PRO A 87 7.69 0.21 14.85
C PRO A 87 8.01 1.13 13.67
N ASP A 88 9.11 0.87 12.96
CA ASP A 88 9.53 1.65 11.80
C ASP A 88 8.64 1.50 10.57
N HIS A 89 7.71 0.55 10.53
CA HIS A 89 6.70 0.45 9.48
C HIS A 89 5.51 1.37 9.74
N HIS A 90 5.26 1.73 11.00
CA HIS A 90 4.04 2.42 11.42
C HIS A 90 4.28 3.90 11.72
N ASN A 91 3.23 4.72 11.56
CA ASN A 91 3.24 6.10 12.04
C ASN A 91 2.79 6.12 13.51
N LEU A 92 3.71 5.87 14.44
CA LEU A 92 3.38 5.77 15.87
C LEU A 92 2.92 7.09 16.51
N LYS A 93 3.11 8.22 15.82
CA LYS A 93 2.65 9.54 16.25
C LYS A 93 1.18 9.81 15.91
N ILE A 94 0.58 8.96 15.08
CA ILE A 94 -0.81 9.08 14.62
C ILE A 94 -1.60 7.99 15.32
N GLU A 95 -2.83 8.31 15.72
CA GLU A 95 -3.75 7.31 16.26
C GLU A 95 -4.00 6.17 15.27
N ARG A 96 -4.47 5.04 15.80
CA ARG A 96 -4.84 3.89 14.96
C ARG A 96 -6.04 4.28 14.11
N SER A 97 -6.03 3.84 12.86
CA SER A 97 -7.17 4.08 11.98
C SER A 97 -8.35 3.24 12.44
N ASP A 98 -9.57 3.80 12.39
CA ASP A 98 -10.79 3.02 12.67
C ASP A 98 -10.98 1.85 11.70
N ILE A 99 -10.34 1.90 10.53
CA ILE A 99 -10.29 0.78 9.60
C ILE A 99 -9.63 -0.44 10.25
N GLU A 100 -8.62 -0.28 11.11
CA GLU A 100 -7.96 -1.39 11.85
C GLU A 100 -8.91 -2.17 12.77
N ARG A 101 -10.15 -1.70 12.99
CA ARG A 101 -11.19 -2.41 13.75
C ARG A 101 -11.96 -3.44 12.93
N LEU A 102 -11.82 -3.41 11.60
CA LEU A 102 -12.48 -4.36 10.70
C LEU A 102 -11.88 -5.76 10.86
N LYS A 103 -12.72 -6.78 10.75
CA LYS A 103 -12.31 -8.20 10.83
C LYS A 103 -11.76 -8.69 9.49
N MET A 104 -10.73 -8.03 8.98
CA MET A 104 -10.02 -8.44 7.76
C MET A 104 -8.52 -8.54 7.99
N ASN A 105 -7.84 -9.34 7.17
CA ASN A 105 -6.39 -9.44 7.20
C ASN A 105 -5.79 -8.29 6.39
N PHE A 106 -5.15 -7.33 7.06
CA PHE A 106 -4.62 -6.11 6.46
C PHE A 106 -3.52 -6.39 5.45
N VAL A 107 -2.74 -7.45 5.65
CA VAL A 107 -1.67 -7.81 4.71
C VAL A 107 -2.25 -8.46 3.44
N LYS A 108 -3.29 -9.29 3.55
CA LYS A 108 -3.86 -10.04 2.42
C LYS A 108 -4.99 -9.27 1.71
N ASN A 109 -5.93 -8.71 2.46
CA ASN A 109 -7.14 -8.06 1.95
C ASN A 109 -6.92 -6.62 1.45
N ILE A 110 -5.74 -6.04 1.66
CA ILE A 110 -5.35 -4.76 1.05
C ILE A 110 -4.33 -5.06 -0.07
N PRO A 111 -4.79 -5.26 -1.32
CA PRO A 111 -3.90 -5.58 -2.42
C PRO A 111 -3.02 -4.39 -2.82
N LEU A 112 -1.92 -4.70 -3.50
CA LEU A 112 -1.16 -3.71 -4.24
C LEU A 112 -1.95 -3.39 -5.52
N ASP A 113 -2.39 -2.14 -5.68
CA ASP A 113 -3.17 -1.75 -6.85
C ASP A 113 -2.32 -1.74 -8.14
N TYR A 114 -2.54 -2.74 -8.98
CA TYR A 114 -1.88 -2.93 -10.26
C TYR A 114 -2.04 -1.73 -11.20
N MET A 115 -3.22 -1.10 -11.22
CA MET A 115 -3.49 0.03 -12.11
C MET A 115 -2.56 1.20 -11.78
N HIS A 116 -2.45 1.56 -10.50
CA HIS A 116 -1.61 2.68 -10.07
C HIS A 116 -0.11 2.34 -10.07
N LEU A 117 0.26 1.10 -9.75
CA LEU A 117 1.66 0.69 -9.68
C LEU A 117 2.29 0.42 -11.04
N VAL A 118 1.57 -0.28 -11.93
CA VAL A 118 2.09 -0.75 -13.22
C VAL A 118 1.53 0.09 -14.36
N CYS A 119 0.22 0.00 -14.63
CA CYS A 119 -0.39 0.64 -15.80
C CYS A 119 -0.22 2.15 -15.85
N LEU A 120 -0.20 2.81 -14.69
CA LEU A 120 0.06 4.25 -14.59
C LEU A 120 1.49 4.53 -14.11
N GLY A 121 1.96 3.80 -13.10
CA GLY A 121 3.25 4.08 -12.45
C GLY A 121 4.47 3.75 -13.31
N VAL A 122 4.45 2.61 -14.00
CA VAL A 122 5.54 2.16 -14.88
C VAL A 122 5.40 2.76 -16.27
N GLU A 123 4.20 2.72 -16.84
CA GLU A 123 3.97 3.23 -18.19
C GLU A 123 4.33 4.71 -18.32
N LYS A 124 3.91 5.58 -17.37
CA LYS A 124 4.30 7.00 -17.40
C LYS A 124 5.81 7.21 -17.47
N LYS A 125 6.59 6.32 -16.85
CA LYS A 125 8.06 6.36 -16.92
C LYS A 125 8.58 5.87 -18.26
N ASN A 126 8.00 4.79 -18.79
CA ASN A 126 8.36 4.28 -20.11
C ASN A 126 8.11 5.35 -21.18
N TYR A 127 6.89 5.92 -21.26
CA TYR A 127 6.56 7.01 -22.19
C TYR A 127 7.51 8.21 -22.04
N SER A 128 7.78 8.66 -20.81
CA SER A 128 8.70 9.79 -20.59
C SER A 128 10.14 9.53 -21.09
N LYS A 129 10.57 8.26 -21.17
CA LYS A 129 11.85 7.89 -21.76
C LYS A 129 11.78 7.83 -23.28
N VAL A 130 10.64 7.46 -23.86
CA VAL A 130 10.44 7.40 -25.33
C VAL A 130 10.29 8.81 -25.92
N ASP A 131 9.61 9.73 -25.24
CA ASP A 131 9.42 11.11 -25.71
C ASP A 131 10.73 11.94 -25.66
N PHE A 132 11.70 11.51 -24.84
CA PHE A 132 13.07 12.05 -24.88
C PHE A 132 13.77 11.75 -26.22
N TRP A 133 13.40 10.66 -26.91
CA TRP A 133 13.89 10.34 -28.26
C TRP A 133 13.08 11.00 -29.39
N LYS A 134 11.93 11.60 -29.09
CA LYS A 134 11.07 12.28 -30.09
C LYS A 134 11.22 13.80 -30.12
N THR A 135 11.97 14.41 -29.21
CA THR A 135 12.09 15.88 -29.10
C THR A 135 13.49 16.45 -29.40
N ARG A 136 14.31 15.75 -30.21
CA ARG A 136 15.45 16.41 -30.89
C ARG A 136 15.30 16.40 -32.42
N PRO A 137 14.59 17.38 -32.99
CA PRO A 137 14.89 17.90 -34.31
C PRO A 137 15.70 19.21 -34.16
N TYR A 138 16.99 19.14 -34.50
CA TYR A 138 17.94 20.26 -34.69
C TYR A 138 18.09 21.29 -33.56
#